data_AF-A0A3D1SCX1-F1
#
_entry.id   AF-A0A3D1SCX1-F1
#
_cell.length_a   1.000
_cell.length_b   1.000
_cell.length_c   1.000
_cell.angle_alpha   90.00
_cell.angle_beta   90.00
_cell.angle_gamma   90.00
#
_symmetry.space_group_name_H-M   'P 1'
#
loop_
_entity.id
_entity.type
_entity.pdbx_description
1 polymer ?
#
loop_
_entity_poly.entity_id
_entity_poly.type
_entity_poly.pdbx_seq_one_letter_code
_entity_poly.pdbx_strand_id
1 'polypeptide(L)'
;MNLKSDNKSLHWRVLGSEYLHQEPWLTVRKEQLQLPNGNIAPEYYVLEYANWVNTIAITREKKFVLVKQYRHGIRQVCYELCAGVCENSDRSPL
;
A
#
# COMPACT_ATOMS: atom_id res chain seq x y z
N MET A 1 7.78 4.43 26.65
CA MET A 1 8.90 4.32 25.69
C MET A 1 8.75 5.47 24.70
N ASN A 2 9.67 6.43 24.70
CA ASN A 2 9.57 7.66 23.91
C ASN A 2 10.02 7.36 22.46
N LEU A 3 9.08 7.11 21.55
CA LEU A 3 9.32 6.76 20.14
C LEU A 3 9.48 7.99 19.23
N LYS A 4 10.28 8.98 19.64
CA LYS A 4 10.68 10.06 18.73
C LYS A 4 12.11 9.84 18.29
N SER A 5 12.35 8.80 17.49
CA SER A 5 13.57 8.73 16.69
C SER A 5 13.41 9.69 15.51
N ASP A 6 14.33 10.65 15.39
CA ASP A 6 14.37 11.56 14.23
C ASP A 6 14.83 10.75 13.00
N ASN A 7 13.88 10.11 12.33
CA ASN A 7 14.13 9.22 11.19
C ASN A 7 14.49 9.99 9.91
N LYS A 8 14.78 11.30 9.98
CA LYS A 8 15.15 12.14 8.83
C LYS A 8 16.26 11.54 7.97
N SER A 9 17.22 10.84 8.58
CA SER A 9 18.31 10.17 7.86
C SER A 9 17.88 8.94 7.06
N LEU A 10 16.64 8.47 7.18
CA LEU A 10 16.09 7.34 6.41
C LEU A 10 15.21 7.80 5.26
N HIS A 11 14.84 9.09 5.20
CA HIS A 11 13.96 9.60 4.15
C HIS A 11 14.68 9.70 2.82
N TRP A 12 13.98 9.25 1.78
CA TRP A 12 14.39 9.43 0.40
C TRP A 12 13.90 10.80 -0.07
N ARG A 13 14.71 11.51 -0.85
CA ARG A 13 14.33 12.82 -1.41
C ARG A 13 13.86 12.64 -2.84
N VAL A 14 12.64 13.06 -3.13
CA VAL A 14 12.12 13.13 -4.50
C VAL A 14 12.77 14.30 -5.23
N LEU A 15 13.37 14.03 -6.40
CA LEU A 15 14.01 15.01 -7.28
C LEU A 15 13.14 15.38 -8.48
N GLY A 16 12.30 14.46 -8.93
CA GLY A 16 11.35 14.67 -10.03
C GLY A 16 10.25 13.63 -9.99
N SER A 17 9.09 13.96 -10.53
CA SER A 17 7.90 13.11 -10.53
C SER A 17 7.08 13.33 -11.80
N GLU A 18 6.62 12.24 -12.41
CA GLU A 18 5.79 12.22 -13.62
C GLU A 18 4.71 11.14 -13.50
N TYR A 19 3.45 11.46 -13.78
CA TYR A 19 2.41 10.45 -13.93
C TYR A 19 2.47 9.85 -15.32
N LEU A 20 2.67 8.52 -15.40
CA LEU A 20 2.69 7.78 -16.67
C LEU A 20 1.30 7.29 -17.06
N HIS A 21 0.42 7.10 -16.07
CA HIS A 21 -0.96 6.66 -16.27
C HIS A 21 -1.80 7.07 -15.05
N GLN A 22 -3.05 7.50 -15.28
CA GLN A 22 -3.92 8.01 -14.23
C GLN A 22 -5.39 7.68 -14.50
N GLU A 23 -5.80 6.48 -14.13
CA GLU A 23 -7.17 5.98 -14.23
C GLU A 23 -7.67 5.48 -12.86
N PRO A 24 -9.00 5.38 -12.63
CA PRO A 24 -9.57 5.07 -11.31
C PRO A 24 -9.03 3.81 -10.61
N TRP A 25 -8.58 2.81 -11.37
CA TRP A 25 -8.09 1.52 -10.84
C TRP A 25 -6.62 1.26 -11.13
N LEU A 26 -5.93 2.21 -11.76
CA LEU A 26 -4.51 2.12 -12.08
C LEU A 26 -3.93 3.53 -12.20
N THR A 27 -3.21 3.95 -11.17
CA THR A 27 -2.41 5.17 -11.21
C THR A 27 -0.95 4.81 -11.03
N VAL A 28 -0.12 5.23 -11.99
CA VAL A 28 1.31 4.93 -12.05
C VAL A 28 2.09 6.22 -12.13
N ARG A 29 2.97 6.43 -11.14
CA ARG A 29 3.86 7.58 -11.05
C ARG A 29 5.31 7.12 -11.08
N LYS A 30 6.14 7.77 -11.90
CA LYS A 30 7.58 7.55 -11.99
C LYS A 30 8.29 8.70 -11.29
N GLU A 31 9.20 8.38 -10.38
CA GLU A 31 9.99 9.35 -9.64
C GLU A 31 11.49 9.15 -9.86
N GLN A 32 12.20 10.27 -9.87
CA GLN A 32 13.65 10.30 -9.66
C GLN A 32 13.91 10.58 -8.19
N LEU A 33 14.76 9.76 -7.56
CA LEU A 33 14.98 9.81 -6.11
C LEU A 33 16.46 9.97 -5.78
N GLN A 34 16.76 10.71 -4.72
CA GLN A 34 18.03 10.68 -4.02
C GLN A 34 17.87 9.86 -2.74
N LEU A 35 18.62 8.77 -2.65
CA LEU A 35 18.66 7.88 -1.49
C LEU A 35 19.46 8.53 -0.33
N PRO A 36 19.30 8.04 0.91
CA PRO A 36 20.00 8.62 2.07
C PRO A 36 21.52 8.63 1.98
N ASN A 37 22.11 7.70 1.21
CA ASN A 37 23.54 7.63 0.98
C ASN A 37 24.04 8.56 -0.14
N GLY A 38 23.16 9.41 -0.70
CA GLY A 38 23.47 10.35 -1.78
C GLY A 38 23.30 9.79 -3.19
N ASN A 39 23.13 8.47 -3.36
CA ASN A 39 22.94 7.86 -4.67
C ASN A 39 21.64 8.31 -5.33
N ILE A 40 21.68 8.44 -6.66
CA ILE A 40 20.51 8.78 -7.46
C ILE A 40 19.91 7.51 -8.06
N ALA A 41 18.64 7.25 -7.74
CA ALA A 41 17.80 6.31 -8.48
C ALA A 41 17.10 7.10 -9.60
N PRO A 42 17.48 6.90 -10.88
CA PRO A 42 16.94 7.70 -11.98
C PRO A 42 15.46 7.41 -12.24
N GLU A 43 15.00 6.20 -11.94
CA GLU A 43 13.62 5.77 -12.11
C GLU A 43 13.17 4.89 -10.94
N TYR A 44 12.04 5.27 -10.35
CA TYR A 44 11.33 4.51 -9.33
C TYR A 44 9.83 4.58 -9.61
N TYR A 45 9.15 3.44 -9.64
CA TYR A 45 7.74 3.37 -10.02
C TYR A 45 6.86 3.20 -8.77
N VAL A 46 5.90 4.09 -8.61
CA VAL A 46 4.90 4.10 -7.54
C VAL A 46 3.55 3.73 -8.14
N LEU A 47 2.91 2.72 -7.57
CA LEU A 47 1.52 2.38 -7.82
C LEU A 47 0.68 2.98 -6.70
N GLU A 48 -0.25 3.85 -7.05
CA GLU A 48 -1.12 4.51 -6.08
C GLU A 48 -2.44 3.75 -5.95
N TYR A 49 -2.77 3.41 -4.71
CA TYR A 49 -4.01 2.73 -4.34
C TYR A 49 -4.66 3.48 -3.20
N ALA A 50 -5.98 3.44 -3.13
CA ALA A 50 -6.71 3.91 -1.97
C ALA A 50 -6.29 3.12 -0.71
N ASN A 51 -6.44 3.75 0.45
CA ASN A 51 -6.22 3.08 1.73
C ASN A 51 -7.10 1.82 1.81
N TRP A 52 -6.61 0.78 2.47
CA TRP A 52 -7.36 -0.47 2.65
C TRP A 52 -7.22 -1.00 4.07
N VAL A 53 -8.19 -1.79 4.49
CA VAL A 53 -8.21 -2.49 5.78
C VAL A 53 -8.28 -3.99 5.55
N ASN A 54 -7.53 -4.75 6.36
CA ASN A 54 -7.66 -6.19 6.47
C ASN A 54 -8.14 -6.55 7.88
N THR A 55 -9.07 -7.49 7.98
CA THR A 55 -9.65 -7.94 9.25
C THR A 55 -9.25 -9.38 9.53
N ILE A 56 -8.68 -9.62 10.71
CA ILE A 56 -8.46 -10.96 11.26
C ILE A 56 -9.60 -11.25 12.24
N ALA A 57 -10.64 -11.91 11.76
CA ALA A 57 -11.77 -12.32 12.58
C ALA A 57 -11.56 -13.72 13.17
N ILE A 58 -11.74 -13.84 14.48
CA ILE A 58 -11.50 -15.06 15.25
C ILE A 58 -12.79 -15.47 15.98
N THR A 59 -13.24 -16.72 15.80
CA THR A 59 -14.41 -17.25 16.50
C THR A 59 -14.11 -17.59 17.96
N ARG A 60 -15.14 -17.84 18.77
CA ARG A 60 -14.96 -18.24 20.18
C ARG A 60 -14.17 -19.53 20.33
N GLU A 61 -14.26 -20.42 19.34
CA GLU A 61 -13.51 -21.67 19.24
C GLU A 61 -12.10 -21.50 18.65
N LYS A 62 -11.62 -20.25 18.54
CA LYS A 62 -10.29 -19.90 18.01
C LYS A 62 -10.06 -20.30 16.55
N LYS A 63 -11.10 -20.27 15.72
CA LYS A 63 -10.99 -20.47 14.27
C LYS A 63 -10.94 -19.12 13.55
N PHE A 64 -10.26 -19.06 12.40
CA PHE A 64 -10.24 -17.88 11.54
C PHE A 64 -11.42 -17.87 10.58
N VAL A 65 -12.01 -16.69 10.38
CA VAL A 65 -12.98 -16.45 9.31
C VAL A 65 -12.23 -15.93 8.08
N LEU A 66 -12.39 -16.63 6.96
CA LEU A 66 -11.76 -16.30 5.67
C LEU A 66 -12.85 -16.19 4.58
N VAL A 67 -12.53 -15.48 3.51
CA VAL A 67 -13.33 -15.44 2.28
C VAL A 67 -12.67 -16.25 1.17
N LYS A 68 -13.46 -16.75 0.22
CA LYS A 68 -12.96 -17.26 -1.06
C LYS A 68 -13.17 -16.22 -2.14
N GLN A 69 -12.11 -15.82 -2.82
CA GLN A 69 -12.20 -14.84 -3.89
C GLN A 69 -11.41 -15.27 -5.11
N TYR A 70 -11.97 -15.05 -6.30
CA TYR A 70 -11.25 -15.22 -7.55
C TYR A 70 -10.31 -14.03 -7.78
N ARG A 71 -9.03 -14.32 -7.98
CA ARG A 71 -7.98 -13.34 -8.27
C ARG A 71 -7.59 -13.45 -9.73
N HIS A 72 -8.14 -12.56 -10.56
CA HIS A 72 -7.95 -12.61 -12.01
C HIS A 72 -6.47 -12.55 -12.44
N GLY A 73 -5.65 -11.73 -11.77
CA GLY A 73 -4.22 -11.58 -12.09
C GLY A 73 -3.41 -12.89 -12.03
N ILE A 74 -3.81 -13.83 -11.16
CA ILE A 74 -3.19 -15.16 -11.04
C ILE A 74 -4.13 -16.30 -11.48
N ARG A 75 -5.35 -15.97 -11.90
CA ARG A 75 -6.38 -16.89 -12.39
C ARG A 75 -6.75 -18.02 -11.42
N GLN A 76 -6.80 -17.73 -10.13
CA GLN A 76 -7.08 -18.71 -9.08
C GLN A 76 -8.16 -18.24 -8.12
N VAL A 77 -8.83 -19.19 -7.45
CA VAL A 77 -9.67 -18.90 -6.27
C VAL A 77 -8.83 -19.12 -5.02
N CYS A 78 -8.67 -18.05 -4.24
CA CYS A 78 -7.81 -18.05 -3.05
C CYS A 78 -8.65 -17.91 -1.77
N TYR A 79 -8.15 -18.46 -0.66
CA TYR A 79 -8.64 -18.09 0.67
C TYR A 79 -7.90 -16.85 1.14
N GLU A 80 -8.63 -15.87 1.67
CA GLU A 80 -8.08 -14.56 2.02
C GLU A 80 -8.71 -14.01 3.29
N LEU A 81 -8.06 -13.01 3.89
CA LEU A 81 -8.66 -12.22 4.96
C LEU A 81 -9.83 -11.41 4.41
N CYS A 82 -10.82 -11.13 5.26
CA CYS A 82 -11.84 -10.13 4.95
C CYS A 82 -11.15 -8.77 4.81
N ALA A 83 -11.31 -8.11 3.67
CA ALA A 83 -10.66 -6.85 3.39
C ALA A 83 -11.58 -5.91 2.60
N GLY A 84 -11.28 -4.61 2.65
CA GLY A 84 -12.02 -3.58 1.94
C GLY A 84 -11.17 -2.33 1.72
N VAL A 85 -11.52 -1.57 0.69
CA VAL A 85 -10.95 -0.26 0.41
C VAL A 85 -11.72 0.78 1.22
N CYS A 86 -11.02 1.81 1.71
CA CYS A 86 -11.63 2.93 2.41
C CYS A 86 -12.12 3.97 1.42
N GLU A 87 -13.32 4.49 1.66
CA GLU A 87 -13.86 5.66 0.99
C GLU A 87 -13.27 6.94 1.60
N ASN A 88 -13.24 8.02 0.83
CA ASN A 88 -12.75 9.32 1.32
C ASN A 88 -13.61 9.88 2.48
N SER A 89 -14.86 9.43 2.59
CA SER A 89 -15.77 9.80 3.68
C SER A 89 -15.63 8.91 4.92
N ASP A 90 -14.86 7.82 4.85
CA ASP A 90 -14.61 6.98 6.01
C ASP A 90 -13.81 7.75 7.05
N ARG A 91 -14.25 7.66 8.31
CA ARG A 91 -13.68 8.46 9.41
C ARG A 91 -12.20 8.19 9.63
N SER A 92 -11.76 6.97 9.39
CA SER A 92 -10.37 6.59 9.47
C SER A 92 -10.13 5.20 8.87
N PRO A 93 -9.00 4.97 8.20
CA PRO A 93 -8.46 3.63 7.97
C PRO A 93 -7.73 3.05 9.20
N LEU A 94 -7.62 3.83 10.29
CA LEU A 94 -6.96 3.52 11.57
C LEU A 94 -7.79 3.86 12.81
#